data_AF-A0A355UL97-F1
#
_entry.id   AF-A0A355UL97-F1
#
_cell.length_a   1.000
_cell.length_b   1.000
_cell.length_c   1.000
_cell.angle_alpha   90.00
_cell.angle_beta   90.00
_cell.angle_gamma   90.00
#
_symmetry.space_group_name_H-M   'P 1'
#
loop_
_entity.id
_entity.type
_entity.pdbx_description
1 polymer ?
#
loop_
_entity_poly.entity_id
_entity_poly.type
_entity_poly.pdbx_seq_one_letter_code
_entity_poly.pdbx_strand_id
1 'polypeptide(L)'
;MKLNTNNINQEKFTIYFLLLLVYVITFYPLTKVGFTVGDDIDLYTETCKGHWGHVVGNWPFLQGRFYFFFSRYIQTVPYLIDNPVYFDLTYILPIVGCFVLFTTLVHRVFKSSSITLFTAILLSSSFQIIGFHSITTAYPFFFTTGFCIILIGLNVYISSFDLKKKSYLYTSAILMFIATLFYETFLMYYLVFFIVAIWKNNVFAIRTKEIYLKTLRNLIPFIVGGIVYLIAYFGFQYFYPPKYTGANLANDITIGGLFSTATLMSKLSFPLQVFYEYNGLLFKHTMSLDGVFKTCRMDLVVLIQGLIVMVLAYYALNKYKTVKYIHLLWGFVVGICLVYIPLLIVSSSSRYYLQNWHSYVPTFFAFFGYALMLLMVLFAILNLVSFSKPLRIIFQVFVCLLLFWVNTLTQSGNRAVAADMETSNIRFEMADYAIKQGVIPNLTTKTPVCFEQTHNTTSYMGEWVTKQYFSWKDFFVKQLGKKYNFIDNYEKFVLKNSKQDKVWVCFFRQSTKTNDAIMYFAGLSGNRLAKTQNEI
;
A
#
# COMPACT_ATOMS: atom_id res chain seq x y z
N MET A 1 -12.39 26.06 33.55
CA MET A 1 -12.97 24.72 33.24
C MET A 1 -12.07 23.67 33.90
N LYS A 2 -12.40 23.18 35.10
CA LYS A 2 -11.60 22.15 35.78
C LYS A 2 -11.84 20.83 35.05
N LEU A 3 -10.83 20.34 34.32
CA LEU A 3 -10.82 18.97 33.80
C LEU A 3 -10.94 18.03 35.00
N ASN A 4 -12.07 17.34 35.10
CA ASN A 4 -12.31 16.36 36.15
C ASN A 4 -11.42 15.14 35.85
N THR A 5 -10.22 15.10 36.45
CA THR A 5 -9.19 14.06 36.25
C THR A 5 -9.49 12.75 37.00
N ASN A 6 -10.63 12.65 37.67
CA ASN A 6 -11.00 11.46 38.44
C ASN A 6 -11.56 10.37 37.51
N ASN A 7 -10.77 9.31 37.36
CA ASN A 7 -11.01 8.06 36.62
C ASN A 7 -10.70 8.06 35.12
N ILE A 8 -9.47 8.44 34.73
CA ILE A 8 -8.86 7.78 33.56
C ILE A 8 -8.76 6.29 33.90
N ASN A 9 -9.46 5.45 33.15
CA ASN A 9 -9.35 4.00 33.27
C ASN A 9 -7.92 3.60 32.87
N GLN A 10 -7.05 3.43 33.87
CA GLN A 10 -5.62 3.16 33.70
C GLN A 10 -5.37 1.94 32.82
N GLU A 11 -6.19 0.88 32.95
CA GLU A 11 -6.09 -0.33 32.12
C GLU A 11 -6.31 -0.01 30.63
N LYS A 12 -7.38 0.73 30.29
CA LYS A 12 -7.65 1.14 28.90
C LYS A 12 -6.56 2.06 28.36
N PHE A 13 -6.10 3.01 29.16
CA PHE A 13 -5.02 3.91 28.77
C PHE A 13 -3.76 3.13 28.43
N THR A 14 -3.34 2.21 29.31
CA THR A 14 -2.16 1.36 29.09
C THR A 14 -2.30 0.52 27.82
N ILE A 15 -3.46 -0.10 27.58
CA ILE A 15 -3.70 -0.89 26.35
C ILE A 15 -3.54 -0.02 25.11
N TYR A 16 -4.18 1.15 25.07
CA TYR A 16 -4.11 2.03 23.91
C TYR A 16 -2.72 2.63 23.71
N PHE A 17 -2.01 2.96 24.78
CA PHE A 17 -0.64 3.42 24.72
C PHE A 17 0.30 2.34 24.16
N LEU A 18 0.20 1.10 24.65
CA LEU A 18 0.98 -0.02 24.14
C LEU A 18 0.65 -0.32 22.68
N LEU A 19 -0.63 -0.26 22.28
CA LEU A 19 -1.04 -0.43 20.90
C LEU A 19 -0.50 0.69 19.99
N LEU A 20 -0.49 1.94 20.49
CA LEU A 20 0.12 3.08 19.79
C LEU A 20 1.61 2.84 19.57
N LEU A 21 2.35 2.37 20.57
CA LEU A 21 3.76 2.01 20.41
C LEU A 21 3.95 0.93 19.34
N VAL A 22 3.11 -0.11 19.35
CA VAL A 22 3.14 -1.15 18.32
C VAL A 22 2.90 -0.55 16.93
N TYR A 23 1.92 0.35 16.76
CA TYR A 23 1.65 1.00 15.48
C TYR A 23 2.81 1.88 15.02
N VAL A 24 3.37 2.70 15.91
CA VAL A 24 4.53 3.56 15.58
C VAL A 24 5.69 2.69 15.07
N ILE A 25 6.01 1.60 15.76
CA ILE A 25 7.11 0.71 15.34
C ILE A 25 6.78 -0.02 14.03
N THR A 26 5.54 -0.50 13.85
CA THR A 26 5.08 -1.18 12.63
C THR A 26 5.15 -0.27 11.40
N PHE A 27 4.77 0.99 11.53
CA PHE A 27 4.68 1.92 10.41
C PHE A 27 5.94 2.77 10.20
N TYR A 28 6.85 2.83 11.17
CA TYR A 28 8.11 3.57 11.04
C TYR A 28 8.90 3.22 9.78
N PRO A 29 9.05 1.95 9.35
CA PRO A 29 9.78 1.64 8.13
C PRO A 29 9.18 2.25 6.85
N LEU A 30 7.89 2.63 6.85
CA LEU A 30 7.27 3.31 5.70
C LEU A 30 7.83 4.72 5.45
N THR A 31 8.43 5.37 6.46
CA THR A 31 9.09 6.70 6.31
C THR A 31 10.34 6.66 5.43
N LYS A 32 10.84 5.46 5.13
CA LYS A 32 12.00 5.24 4.25
C LYS A 32 11.59 4.93 2.81
N VAL A 33 10.29 4.77 2.57
CA VAL A 33 9.73 4.54 1.23
C VAL A 33 9.65 5.90 0.54
N GLY A 34 10.19 5.96 -0.67
CA GLY A 34 10.10 7.16 -1.52
C GLY A 34 9.49 6.76 -2.85
N PHE A 35 10.19 7.04 -3.95
CA PHE A 35 9.71 6.65 -5.27
C PHE A 35 9.93 5.14 -5.50
N THR A 36 8.84 4.41 -5.74
CA THR A 36 8.88 2.95 -5.91
C THR A 36 8.52 2.51 -7.33
N VAL A 37 7.73 3.31 -8.06
CA VAL A 37 7.39 3.03 -9.47
C VAL A 37 7.53 4.29 -10.33
N GLY A 38 7.67 4.13 -11.65
CA GLY A 38 7.73 5.27 -12.58
C GLY A 38 6.53 6.20 -12.48
N ASP A 39 5.34 5.66 -12.18
CA ASP A 39 4.12 6.45 -11.99
C ASP A 39 4.24 7.46 -10.82
N ASP A 40 4.95 7.09 -9.74
CA ASP A 40 5.16 7.96 -8.58
C ASP A 40 6.02 9.17 -8.96
N ILE A 41 7.06 8.93 -9.76
CA ILE A 41 7.97 9.97 -10.25
C ILE A 41 7.31 10.85 -11.30
N ASP A 42 6.57 10.26 -12.25
CA ASP A 42 5.80 10.97 -13.27
C ASP A 42 4.90 12.02 -12.59
N LEU A 43 4.07 11.57 -11.64
CA LEU A 43 3.21 12.46 -10.86
C LEU A 43 3.99 13.53 -10.10
N TYR A 44 5.11 13.16 -9.48
CA TYR A 44 5.96 14.12 -8.79
C TYR A 44 6.46 15.22 -9.73
N THR A 45 7.01 14.85 -10.89
CA THR A 45 7.54 15.82 -11.86
C THR A 45 6.45 16.69 -12.51
N GLU A 46 5.25 16.14 -12.75
CA GLU A 46 4.14 16.87 -13.36
C GLU A 46 3.47 17.88 -12.42
N THR A 47 3.74 17.81 -11.11
CA THR A 47 3.35 18.87 -10.16
C THR A 47 4.25 20.11 -10.20
N CYS A 48 5.14 20.24 -11.19
CA CYS A 48 5.95 21.43 -11.39
C CYS A 48 5.15 22.60 -11.99
N LYS A 49 5.67 23.83 -11.85
CA LYS A 49 4.98 25.04 -12.28
C LYS A 49 4.77 25.03 -13.79
N GLY A 50 3.51 25.16 -14.23
CA GLY A 50 3.13 25.20 -15.64
C GLY A 50 2.78 23.83 -16.24
N HIS A 51 2.91 22.74 -15.48
CA HIS A 51 2.66 21.37 -15.95
C HIS A 51 1.35 20.76 -15.44
N TRP A 52 0.52 21.52 -14.70
CA TRP A 52 -0.76 21.03 -14.16
C TRP A 52 -1.71 20.43 -15.21
N GLY A 53 -1.69 20.93 -16.44
CA GLY A 53 -2.48 20.35 -17.54
C GLY A 53 -2.01 18.95 -17.97
N HIS A 54 -0.75 18.62 -17.72
CA HIS A 54 -0.13 17.33 -18.05
C HIS A 54 -0.44 16.24 -17.02
N VAL A 55 -0.79 16.62 -15.78
CA VAL A 55 -1.18 15.67 -14.72
C VAL A 55 -2.27 14.71 -15.22
N VAL A 56 -3.31 15.21 -15.88
CA VAL A 56 -4.31 14.36 -16.54
C VAL A 56 -3.86 13.99 -17.94
N GLY A 57 -3.44 14.99 -18.74
CA GLY A 57 -3.00 14.78 -20.11
C GLY A 57 -3.98 13.92 -20.93
N ASN A 58 -3.43 12.99 -21.71
CA ASN A 58 -4.22 12.05 -22.52
C ASN A 58 -4.49 10.72 -21.81
N TRP A 59 -4.13 10.57 -20.53
CA TRP A 59 -4.28 9.31 -19.79
C TRP A 59 -5.71 8.75 -19.82
N PRO A 60 -6.78 9.53 -19.56
CA PRO A 60 -8.15 9.01 -19.61
C PRO A 60 -8.48 8.37 -20.96
N PHE A 61 -8.12 9.06 -22.05
CA PHE A 61 -8.42 8.62 -23.41
C PHE A 61 -7.58 7.42 -23.85
N LEU A 62 -6.28 7.39 -23.51
CA LEU A 62 -5.39 6.29 -23.87
C LEU A 62 -5.74 4.99 -23.14
N GLN A 63 -6.27 5.12 -21.93
CA GLN A 63 -6.58 4.01 -21.03
C GLN A 63 -8.05 3.60 -21.07
N GLY A 64 -8.90 4.36 -21.77
CA GLY A 64 -10.35 4.15 -21.77
C GLY A 64 -11.00 4.28 -20.39
N ARG A 65 -10.40 5.09 -19.50
CA ARG A 65 -10.79 5.21 -18.09
C ARG A 65 -11.20 6.63 -17.77
N PHE A 66 -12.51 6.92 -17.82
CA PHE A 66 -13.03 8.27 -17.53
C PHE A 66 -12.61 8.77 -16.14
N TYR A 67 -12.46 7.85 -15.18
CA TYR A 67 -12.16 8.24 -13.82
C TYR A 67 -10.75 8.84 -13.66
N PHE A 68 -9.88 8.72 -14.66
CA PHE A 68 -8.58 9.38 -14.70
C PHE A 68 -8.67 10.92 -14.78
N PHE A 69 -9.81 11.50 -15.18
CA PHE A 69 -10.00 12.95 -15.18
C PHE A 69 -9.87 13.58 -13.79
N PHE A 70 -10.21 12.85 -12.75
CA PHE A 70 -10.14 13.34 -11.37
C PHE A 70 -9.14 12.54 -10.53
N SER A 71 -9.01 11.23 -10.75
CA SER A 71 -8.14 10.39 -9.92
C SER A 71 -6.66 10.75 -10.07
N ARG A 72 -6.21 11.18 -11.25
CA ARG A 72 -4.84 11.65 -11.46
C ARG A 72 -4.51 12.86 -10.59
N TYR A 73 -5.43 13.81 -10.41
CA TYR A 73 -5.22 14.91 -9.46
C TYR A 73 -5.13 14.41 -8.02
N ILE A 74 -5.98 13.46 -7.63
CA ILE A 74 -5.94 12.88 -6.28
C ILE A 74 -4.60 12.17 -6.04
N GLN A 75 -4.04 11.51 -7.04
CA GLN A 75 -2.71 10.86 -6.95
C GLN A 75 -1.56 11.86 -6.75
N THR A 76 -1.74 13.15 -7.09
CA THR A 76 -0.73 14.18 -6.82
C THR A 76 -0.68 14.65 -5.37
N VAL A 77 -1.66 14.31 -4.53
CA VAL A 77 -1.79 14.80 -3.15
C VAL A 77 -0.49 14.66 -2.34
N PRO A 78 0.24 13.53 -2.38
CA PRO A 78 1.51 13.37 -1.66
C PRO A 78 2.63 14.32 -2.11
N TYR A 79 2.53 14.87 -3.33
CA TYR A 79 3.57 15.65 -3.99
C TYR A 79 3.27 17.16 -4.07
N LEU A 80 2.14 17.59 -3.49
CA LEU A 80 1.74 19.01 -3.48
C LEU A 80 2.69 19.89 -2.68
N ILE A 81 3.27 19.35 -1.62
CA ILE A 81 4.23 20.03 -0.75
C ILE A 81 5.53 19.22 -0.78
N ASP A 82 6.63 19.84 -1.21
CA ASP A 82 7.96 19.22 -1.26
C ASP A 82 8.54 19.17 0.16
N ASN A 83 7.98 18.29 0.99
CA ASN A 83 8.35 18.09 2.38
C ASN A 83 8.24 16.59 2.75
N PRO A 84 9.32 15.95 3.22
CA PRO A 84 9.30 14.52 3.55
C PRO A 84 8.24 14.13 4.57
N VAL A 85 8.03 14.94 5.61
CA VAL A 85 7.02 14.67 6.65
C VAL A 85 5.61 14.74 6.07
N TYR A 86 5.34 15.68 5.15
CA TYR A 86 4.06 15.75 4.47
C TYR A 86 3.81 14.50 3.62
N PHE A 87 4.81 14.07 2.84
CA PHE A 87 4.73 12.83 2.06
C PHE A 87 4.43 11.63 2.98
N ASP A 88 5.21 11.44 4.04
CA ASP A 88 5.05 10.36 5.01
C ASP A 88 3.66 10.35 5.63
N LEU A 89 3.14 11.52 6.02
CA LEU A 89 1.80 11.63 6.62
C LEU A 89 0.70 11.27 5.61
N THR A 90 0.77 11.79 4.38
CA THR A 90 -0.21 11.45 3.34
C THR A 90 -0.15 9.98 2.95
N TYR A 91 0.99 9.34 3.14
CA TYR A 91 1.19 7.94 2.83
C TYR A 91 0.73 7.01 3.97
N ILE A 92 1.17 7.27 5.20
CA ILE A 92 0.95 6.40 6.37
C ILE A 92 -0.45 6.58 6.96
N LEU A 93 -0.98 7.80 7.05
CA LEU A 93 -2.27 8.04 7.71
C LEU A 93 -3.44 7.28 7.08
N PRO A 94 -3.58 7.19 5.74
CA PRO A 94 -4.61 6.35 5.13
C PRO A 94 -4.48 4.86 5.46
N ILE A 95 -3.25 4.32 5.58
CA ILE A 95 -3.02 2.92 5.99
C ILE A 95 -3.50 2.71 7.44
N VAL A 96 -3.09 3.60 8.36
CA VAL A 96 -3.55 3.59 9.76
C VAL A 96 -5.08 3.73 9.83
N GLY A 97 -5.65 4.61 9.00
CA GLY A 97 -7.08 4.79 8.86
C GLY A 97 -7.80 3.49 8.50
N CYS A 98 -7.26 2.72 7.54
CA CYS A 98 -7.81 1.42 7.18
C CYS A 98 -7.81 0.45 8.36
N PHE A 99 -6.73 0.41 9.15
CA PHE A 99 -6.60 -0.48 10.31
C PHE A 99 -7.63 -0.14 11.39
N VAL A 100 -7.75 1.15 11.73
CA VAL A 100 -8.68 1.63 12.74
C VAL A 100 -10.13 1.42 12.30
N LEU A 101 -10.47 1.78 11.06
CA LEU A 101 -11.82 1.63 10.52
C LEU A 101 -12.24 0.17 10.40
N PHE A 102 -11.33 -0.71 9.96
CA PHE A 102 -11.59 -2.14 9.88
C PHE A 102 -11.75 -2.77 11.27
N THR A 103 -10.87 -2.45 12.22
CA THR A 103 -10.99 -2.88 13.62
C THR A 103 -12.31 -2.42 14.24
N THR A 104 -12.74 -1.19 13.91
CA THR A 104 -14.04 -0.64 14.32
C THR A 104 -15.21 -1.43 13.71
N LEU A 105 -15.13 -1.80 12.43
CA LEU A 105 -16.15 -2.67 11.81
C LEU A 105 -16.24 -4.02 12.53
N VAL A 106 -15.11 -4.66 12.80
CA VAL A 106 -15.08 -5.92 13.56
C VAL A 106 -15.69 -5.73 14.95
N HIS A 107 -15.38 -4.64 15.65
CA HIS A 107 -16.03 -4.31 16.93
C HIS A 107 -17.55 -4.22 16.81
N ARG A 108 -18.07 -3.56 15.77
CA ARG A 108 -19.51 -3.38 15.58
C ARG A 108 -20.26 -4.66 15.24
N VAL A 109 -19.59 -5.59 14.55
CA VAL A 109 -20.16 -6.89 14.21
C VAL A 109 -20.17 -7.81 15.43
N PHE A 110 -19.03 -7.94 16.12
CA PHE A 110 -18.88 -8.93 17.19
C PHE A 110 -19.20 -8.40 18.59
N LYS A 111 -19.21 -7.08 18.79
CA LYS A 111 -19.40 -6.39 20.09
C LYS A 111 -18.50 -6.92 21.20
N SER A 112 -17.27 -7.32 20.85
CA SER A 112 -16.31 -7.96 21.75
C SER A 112 -15.00 -7.18 21.76
N SER A 113 -14.67 -6.58 22.91
CA SER A 113 -13.40 -5.84 23.08
C SER A 113 -12.18 -6.74 22.86
N SER A 114 -12.26 -8.02 23.24
CA SER A 114 -11.20 -9.00 23.02
C SER A 114 -10.95 -9.27 21.54
N ILE A 115 -12.00 -9.51 20.75
CA ILE A 115 -11.86 -9.73 19.30
C ILE A 115 -11.34 -8.45 18.65
N THR A 116 -11.85 -7.29 19.05
CA THR A 116 -11.40 -5.97 18.55
C THR A 116 -9.92 -5.73 18.82
N LEU A 117 -9.47 -5.90 20.07
CA LEU A 117 -8.07 -5.72 20.43
C LEU A 117 -7.18 -6.72 19.69
N PHE A 118 -7.58 -7.99 19.64
CA PHE A 118 -6.83 -9.02 18.91
C PHE A 118 -6.76 -8.75 17.41
N THR A 119 -7.81 -8.17 16.81
CA THR A 119 -7.80 -7.74 15.40
C THR A 119 -6.75 -6.65 15.19
N ALA A 120 -6.73 -5.62 16.06
CA ALA A 120 -5.77 -4.54 15.96
C ALA A 120 -4.33 -5.05 16.06
N ILE A 121 -4.08 -5.96 17.02
CA ILE A 121 -2.79 -6.61 17.22
C ILE A 121 -2.40 -7.43 15.99
N LEU A 122 -3.31 -8.28 15.51
CA LEU A 122 -3.08 -9.13 14.34
C LEU A 122 -2.69 -8.29 13.14
N LEU A 123 -3.47 -7.25 12.81
CA LEU A 123 -3.18 -6.34 11.70
C LEU A 123 -1.81 -5.68 11.84
N SER A 124 -1.44 -5.13 13.01
CA SER A 124 -0.11 -4.50 13.16
C SER A 124 1.05 -5.50 13.15
N SER A 125 0.84 -6.69 13.71
CA SER A 125 1.90 -7.70 13.84
C SER A 125 2.21 -8.38 12.51
N SER A 126 1.22 -8.49 11.61
CA SER A 126 1.37 -9.15 10.31
C SER A 126 1.38 -8.20 9.12
N PHE A 127 1.37 -6.88 9.35
CA PHE A 127 1.49 -5.88 8.29
C PHE A 127 2.85 -6.01 7.59
N GLN A 128 2.83 -6.25 6.29
CA GLN A 128 4.03 -6.48 5.48
C GLN A 128 4.20 -5.37 4.45
N ILE A 129 5.42 -4.85 4.32
CA ILE A 129 5.83 -3.93 3.27
C ILE A 129 6.24 -4.75 2.05
N ILE A 130 5.43 -4.69 1.00
CA ILE A 130 5.64 -5.38 -0.27
C ILE A 130 6.16 -4.36 -1.28
N GLY A 131 7.21 -4.70 -2.03
CA GLY A 131 7.76 -3.84 -3.08
C GLY A 131 6.93 -3.76 -4.37
N PHE A 132 7.51 -3.15 -5.40
CA PHE A 132 6.90 -3.00 -6.74
C PHE A 132 5.56 -2.25 -6.71
N HIS A 133 4.56 -2.70 -7.48
CA HIS A 133 3.24 -2.07 -7.60
C HIS A 133 2.28 -2.36 -6.42
N SER A 134 2.81 -2.62 -5.22
CA SER A 134 1.98 -2.78 -4.02
C SER A 134 1.65 -1.42 -3.40
N ILE A 135 0.43 -1.24 -2.91
CA ILE A 135 0.02 0.01 -2.22
C ILE A 135 0.85 0.26 -0.94
N THR A 136 1.46 -0.80 -0.39
CA THR A 136 2.35 -0.69 0.76
C THR A 136 3.72 -0.10 0.43
N THR A 137 3.98 0.31 -0.82
CA THR A 137 5.21 1.02 -1.23
C THR A 137 5.02 2.00 -2.41
N ALA A 138 4.03 1.76 -3.28
CA ALA A 138 3.71 2.57 -4.46
C ALA A 138 2.32 3.22 -4.34
N TYR A 139 2.06 4.21 -5.21
CA TYR A 139 0.78 4.92 -5.28
C TYR A 139 0.34 5.52 -3.93
N PRO A 140 1.21 6.31 -3.29
CA PRO A 140 0.94 6.85 -1.96
C PRO A 140 -0.40 7.59 -1.96
N PHE A 141 -1.11 7.51 -0.84
CA PHE A 141 -2.42 8.11 -0.60
C PHE A 141 -3.60 7.55 -1.42
N PHE A 142 -3.45 7.32 -2.73
CA PHE A 142 -4.57 7.13 -3.64
C PHE A 142 -5.45 5.91 -3.31
N PHE A 143 -4.94 4.69 -3.51
CA PHE A 143 -5.75 3.49 -3.33
C PHE A 143 -6.15 3.23 -1.86
N THR A 144 -5.27 3.56 -0.92
CA THR A 144 -5.55 3.46 0.53
C THR A 144 -6.65 4.41 0.97
N THR A 145 -6.68 5.64 0.46
CA THR A 145 -7.77 6.59 0.74
C THR A 145 -9.09 6.11 0.15
N GLY A 146 -9.09 5.60 -1.08
CA GLY A 146 -10.27 4.99 -1.67
C GLY A 146 -10.83 3.85 -0.80
N PHE A 147 -9.97 2.97 -0.29
CA PHE A 147 -10.39 1.90 0.62
C PHE A 147 -10.85 2.41 1.99
N CYS A 148 -10.21 3.45 2.55
CA CYS A 148 -10.72 4.16 3.74
C CYS A 148 -12.15 4.65 3.55
N ILE A 149 -12.45 5.27 2.41
CA ILE A 149 -13.79 5.76 2.08
C ILE A 149 -14.81 4.62 2.07
N ILE A 150 -14.45 3.44 1.55
CA ILE A 150 -15.30 2.24 1.61
C ILE A 150 -15.57 1.83 3.06
N LEU A 151 -14.54 1.76 3.90
CA LEU A 151 -14.68 1.36 5.30
C LEU A 151 -15.48 2.39 6.12
N ILE A 152 -15.32 3.69 5.85
CA ILE A 152 -16.17 4.75 6.41
C ILE A 152 -17.61 4.55 5.93
N GLY A 153 -17.82 4.34 4.63
CA GLY A 153 -19.12 4.03 4.04
C GLY A 153 -19.80 2.86 4.75
N LEU A 154 -19.11 1.74 4.94
CA LEU A 154 -19.62 0.57 5.67
C LEU A 154 -20.01 0.92 7.11
N ASN A 155 -19.19 1.68 7.83
CA ASN A 155 -19.52 2.14 9.17
C ASN A 155 -20.77 3.04 9.17
N VAL A 156 -20.85 4.00 8.25
CA VAL A 156 -22.02 4.88 8.13
C VAL A 156 -23.26 4.05 7.77
N TYR A 157 -23.14 3.06 6.90
CA TYR A 157 -24.24 2.18 6.52
C TYR A 157 -24.79 1.36 7.68
N ILE A 158 -23.92 0.72 8.46
CA ILE A 158 -24.33 -0.01 9.68
C ILE A 158 -25.05 0.95 10.64
N SER A 159 -24.60 2.21 10.74
CA SER A 159 -25.24 3.23 11.58
C SER A 159 -26.62 3.64 11.07
N SER A 160 -26.88 3.56 9.76
CA SER A 160 -28.22 3.80 9.21
C SER A 160 -29.25 2.81 9.75
N PHE A 161 -28.85 1.57 10.02
CA PHE A 161 -29.70 0.56 10.67
C PHE A 161 -29.80 0.78 12.18
N ASP A 162 -28.67 1.03 12.84
CA ASP A 162 -28.62 1.19 14.30
C ASP A 162 -29.41 2.41 14.77
N LEU A 163 -29.26 3.54 14.06
CA LEU A 163 -29.90 4.82 14.38
C LEU A 163 -31.21 5.04 13.63
N LYS A 164 -31.57 4.15 12.69
CA LYS A 164 -32.75 4.27 11.82
C LYS A 164 -32.82 5.58 11.01
N LYS A 165 -31.66 6.19 10.69
CA LYS A 165 -31.56 7.45 9.96
C LYS A 165 -31.23 7.21 8.48
N LYS A 166 -32.13 7.61 7.57
CA LYS A 166 -31.93 7.47 6.12
C LYS A 166 -30.80 8.31 5.55
N SER A 167 -30.46 9.45 6.16
CA SER A 167 -29.33 10.27 5.71
C SER A 167 -28.03 9.47 5.68
N TYR A 168 -27.81 8.59 6.66
CA TYR A 168 -26.63 7.73 6.73
C TYR A 168 -26.60 6.70 5.59
N LEU A 169 -27.76 6.17 5.18
CA LEU A 169 -27.84 5.28 4.01
C LEU A 169 -27.35 6.02 2.75
N TYR A 170 -27.86 7.23 2.49
CA TYR A 170 -27.47 8.01 1.32
C TYR A 170 -26.01 8.47 1.39
N THR A 171 -25.54 8.95 2.54
CA THR A 171 -24.12 9.30 2.75
C THR A 171 -23.23 8.10 2.47
N SER A 172 -23.59 6.90 2.96
CA SER A 172 -22.82 5.69 2.66
C SER A 172 -22.81 5.35 1.17
N ALA A 173 -23.93 5.48 0.47
CA ALA A 173 -24.01 5.20 -0.96
C ALA A 173 -23.17 6.18 -1.78
N ILE A 174 -23.19 7.46 -1.41
CA ILE A 174 -22.33 8.50 -2.00
C ILE A 174 -20.85 8.18 -1.76
N LEU A 175 -20.47 7.82 -0.54
CA LEU A 175 -19.09 7.43 -0.22
C LEU A 175 -18.65 6.21 -1.05
N MET A 176 -19.51 5.19 -1.18
CA MET A 176 -19.19 4.02 -2.00
C MET A 176 -19.03 4.38 -3.48
N PHE A 177 -19.89 5.25 -4.01
CA PHE A 177 -19.77 5.75 -5.38
C PHE A 177 -18.44 6.51 -5.57
N ILE A 178 -18.12 7.44 -4.67
CA ILE A 178 -16.84 8.18 -4.67
C ILE A 178 -15.66 7.21 -4.61
N ALA A 179 -15.71 6.18 -3.75
CA ALA A 179 -14.63 5.20 -3.68
C ALA A 179 -14.44 4.47 -5.01
N THR A 180 -15.51 4.11 -5.72
CA THR A 180 -15.42 3.43 -7.02
C THR A 180 -14.71 4.27 -8.08
N LEU A 181 -14.73 5.59 -7.93
CA LEU A 181 -13.98 6.51 -8.77
C LEU A 181 -12.44 6.41 -8.56
N PHE A 182 -11.95 5.87 -7.44
CA PHE A 182 -10.52 5.62 -7.23
C PHE A 182 -10.03 4.40 -7.98
N TYR A 183 -10.82 3.33 -8.06
CA TYR A 183 -10.36 2.11 -8.69
C TYR A 183 -11.53 1.22 -9.11
N GLU A 184 -11.51 0.74 -10.35
CA GLU A 184 -12.58 -0.12 -10.89
C GLU A 184 -12.83 -1.38 -10.05
N THR A 185 -11.79 -1.95 -9.43
CA THR A 185 -11.95 -3.15 -8.60
C THR A 185 -12.78 -2.88 -7.34
N PHE A 186 -12.90 -1.62 -6.92
CA PHE A 186 -13.75 -1.26 -5.81
C PHE A 186 -15.23 -1.46 -6.07
N LEU A 187 -15.66 -1.59 -7.33
CA LEU A 187 -17.01 -2.01 -7.68
C LEU A 187 -17.41 -3.34 -6.99
N MET A 188 -16.45 -4.20 -6.68
CA MET A 188 -16.73 -5.46 -5.99
C MET A 188 -17.15 -5.29 -4.53
N TYR A 189 -16.80 -4.18 -3.88
CA TYR A 189 -17.23 -3.92 -2.51
C TYR A 189 -18.72 -3.61 -2.38
N TYR A 190 -19.44 -3.31 -3.48
CA TYR A 190 -20.90 -3.24 -3.46
C TYR A 190 -21.55 -4.54 -2.94
N LEU A 191 -20.93 -5.69 -3.19
CA LEU A 191 -21.38 -6.98 -2.66
C LEU A 191 -21.28 -7.04 -1.13
N VAL A 192 -20.31 -6.36 -0.52
CA VAL A 192 -20.20 -6.29 0.95
C VAL A 192 -21.35 -5.46 1.53
N PHE A 193 -21.76 -4.36 0.89
CA PHE A 193 -22.96 -3.62 1.28
C PHE A 193 -24.23 -4.46 1.15
N PHE A 194 -24.30 -5.29 0.10
CA PHE A 194 -25.37 -6.27 -0.06
C PHE A 194 -25.44 -7.26 1.12
N ILE A 195 -24.31 -7.86 1.48
CA ILE A 195 -24.21 -8.77 2.64
C ILE A 195 -24.63 -8.08 3.94
N VAL A 196 -24.18 -6.84 4.18
CA VAL A 196 -24.56 -6.07 5.37
C VAL A 196 -26.07 -5.82 5.42
N ALA A 197 -26.72 -5.52 4.29
CA ALA A 197 -28.16 -5.32 4.22
C ALA A 197 -28.94 -6.58 4.60
N ILE A 198 -28.53 -7.72 4.05
CA ILE A 198 -29.11 -9.04 4.36
C ILE A 198 -28.97 -9.35 5.85
N TRP A 199 -27.78 -9.13 6.41
CA TRP A 199 -27.49 -9.36 7.82
C TRP A 199 -28.35 -8.47 8.71
N LYS A 200 -28.34 -7.14 8.47
CA LYS A 200 -29.03 -6.17 9.35
C LYS A 200 -30.56 -6.25 9.29
N ASN A 201 -31.13 -6.71 8.18
CA ASN A 201 -32.56 -6.96 8.06
C ASN A 201 -32.97 -8.39 8.45
N ASN A 202 -32.04 -9.24 8.91
CA ASN A 202 -32.31 -10.62 9.33
C ASN A 202 -33.04 -11.46 8.26
N VAL A 203 -32.71 -11.26 6.99
CA VAL A 203 -33.43 -11.86 5.84
C VAL A 203 -33.50 -13.39 5.95
N PHE A 204 -32.44 -14.05 6.39
CA PHE A 204 -32.41 -15.51 6.50
C PHE A 204 -33.29 -16.06 7.63
N ALA A 205 -33.48 -15.29 8.70
CA ALA A 205 -34.28 -15.68 9.85
C ALA A 205 -35.78 -15.35 9.65
N ILE A 206 -36.08 -14.23 8.97
CA ILE A 206 -37.44 -13.77 8.77
C ILE A 206 -37.68 -13.61 7.26
N ARG A 207 -38.24 -14.65 6.64
CA ARG A 207 -38.35 -14.80 5.19
C ARG A 207 -39.68 -14.26 4.64
N THR A 208 -40.02 -13.01 4.97
CA THR A 208 -41.27 -12.36 4.52
C THR A 208 -41.03 -11.43 3.33
N LYS A 209 -42.06 -11.27 2.48
CA LYS A 209 -42.04 -10.34 1.33
C LYS A 209 -41.64 -8.92 1.74
N GLU A 210 -42.15 -8.46 2.88
CA GLU A 210 -41.86 -7.13 3.42
C GLU A 210 -40.37 -6.92 3.74
N ILE A 211 -39.69 -7.94 4.29
CA ILE A 211 -38.28 -7.86 4.63
C ILE A 211 -37.40 -7.89 3.37
N TYR A 212 -37.78 -8.67 2.36
CA TYR A 212 -37.12 -8.64 1.06
C TYR A 212 -37.25 -7.25 0.42
N LEU A 213 -38.45 -6.67 0.39
CA LEU A 213 -38.69 -5.32 -0.16
C LEU A 213 -37.93 -4.23 0.62
N LYS A 214 -37.91 -4.32 1.95
CA LYS A 214 -37.13 -3.41 2.80
C LYS A 214 -35.64 -3.51 2.51
N THR A 215 -35.12 -4.73 2.36
CA THR A 215 -33.71 -4.97 2.03
C THR A 215 -33.37 -4.39 0.66
N LEU A 216 -34.19 -4.67 -0.35
CA LEU A 216 -34.04 -4.11 -1.68
C LEU A 216 -34.04 -2.57 -1.65
N ARG A 217 -34.96 -1.96 -0.90
CA ARG A 217 -35.03 -0.49 -0.76
C ARG A 217 -33.75 0.11 -0.18
N ASN A 218 -33.10 -0.57 0.76
CA ASN A 218 -31.82 -0.13 1.32
C ASN A 218 -30.66 -0.29 0.32
N LEU A 219 -30.81 -1.15 -0.69
CA LEU A 219 -29.80 -1.40 -1.72
C LEU A 219 -29.93 -0.50 -2.93
N ILE A 220 -31.14 0.02 -3.22
CA ILE A 220 -31.40 0.90 -4.38
C ILE A 220 -30.34 2.01 -4.53
N PRO A 221 -29.98 2.78 -3.49
CA PRO A 221 -28.98 3.85 -3.66
C PRO A 221 -27.62 3.35 -4.15
N PHE A 222 -27.21 2.15 -3.69
CA PHE A 222 -25.96 1.53 -4.13
C PHE A 222 -26.08 0.99 -5.56
N ILE A 223 -27.19 0.31 -5.89
CA ILE A 223 -27.45 -0.19 -7.24
C ILE A 223 -27.43 0.96 -8.26
N VAL A 224 -28.09 2.08 -7.94
CA VAL A 224 -28.10 3.28 -8.80
C VAL A 224 -26.68 3.79 -9.00
N GLY A 225 -25.90 3.96 -7.93
CA GLY A 225 -24.50 4.42 -8.05
C GLY A 225 -23.63 3.48 -8.91
N GLY A 226 -23.77 2.17 -8.72
CA GLY A 226 -23.04 1.17 -9.50
C GLY A 226 -23.42 1.19 -10.99
N ILE A 227 -24.73 1.27 -11.29
CA ILE A 227 -25.22 1.37 -12.67
C ILE A 227 -24.73 2.67 -13.34
N VAL A 228 -24.80 3.80 -12.64
CA VAL A 228 -24.30 5.08 -13.18
C VAL A 228 -22.80 5.00 -13.48
N TYR A 229 -22.00 4.40 -12.58
CA TYR A 229 -20.58 4.18 -12.84
C TYR A 229 -20.35 3.29 -14.07
N LEU A 230 -21.07 2.16 -14.19
CA LEU A 230 -20.93 1.25 -15.32
C LEU A 230 -21.32 1.89 -16.65
N ILE A 231 -22.41 2.66 -16.69
CA ILE A 231 -22.83 3.41 -17.89
C ILE A 231 -21.76 4.42 -18.29
N ALA A 232 -21.23 5.19 -17.32
CA ALA A 232 -20.17 6.15 -17.59
C ALA A 232 -18.88 5.47 -18.05
N TYR A 233 -18.50 4.36 -17.41
CA TYR A 233 -17.29 3.61 -17.72
C TYR A 233 -17.34 3.00 -19.11
N PHE A 234 -18.34 2.19 -19.42
CA PHE A 234 -18.47 1.53 -20.72
C PHE A 234 -18.87 2.50 -21.83
N GLY A 235 -19.68 3.53 -21.52
CA GLY A 235 -19.97 4.60 -22.46
C GLY A 235 -18.69 5.33 -22.88
N PHE A 236 -17.82 5.67 -21.93
CA PHE A 236 -16.54 6.28 -22.24
C PHE A 236 -15.61 5.34 -23.01
N GLN A 237 -15.52 4.07 -22.59
CA GLN A 237 -14.68 3.06 -23.25
C GLN A 237 -15.13 2.77 -24.69
N TYR A 238 -16.43 2.89 -24.98
CA TYR A 238 -16.97 2.76 -26.34
C TYR A 238 -16.43 3.85 -27.28
N PHE A 239 -16.39 5.11 -26.83
CA PHE A 239 -15.84 6.22 -27.62
C PHE A 239 -14.31 6.27 -27.61
N TYR A 240 -13.68 5.78 -26.55
CA TYR A 240 -12.23 5.75 -26.37
C TYR A 240 -11.75 4.34 -25.98
N PRO A 241 -11.66 3.41 -26.95
CA PRO A 241 -11.19 2.05 -26.68
C PRO A 241 -9.79 2.04 -26.08
N PRO A 242 -9.54 1.24 -25.03
CA PRO A 242 -8.29 1.28 -24.30
C PRO A 242 -7.15 0.69 -25.12
N LYS A 243 -6.00 1.37 -25.15
CA LYS A 243 -4.76 0.84 -25.74
C LYS A 243 -3.97 -0.01 -24.74
N TYR A 244 -4.31 0.09 -23.46
CA TYR A 244 -3.66 -0.63 -22.39
C TYR A 244 -4.25 -2.04 -22.26
N THR A 245 -3.41 -3.06 -22.42
CA THR A 245 -3.80 -4.47 -22.32
C THR A 245 -4.43 -4.82 -20.97
N GLY A 246 -4.05 -4.12 -19.90
CA GLY A 246 -4.65 -4.33 -18.58
C GLY A 246 -6.14 -3.98 -18.50
N ALA A 247 -6.70 -3.24 -19.46
CA ALA A 247 -8.13 -2.95 -19.56
C ALA A 247 -8.91 -3.96 -20.44
N ASN A 248 -8.22 -4.91 -21.07
CA ASN A 248 -8.81 -5.93 -21.93
C ASN A 248 -8.93 -7.26 -21.20
N LEU A 249 -10.01 -8.00 -21.46
CA LEU A 249 -10.16 -9.38 -20.99
C LEU A 249 -9.18 -10.32 -21.71
N ALA A 250 -8.72 -11.37 -21.03
CA ALA A 250 -7.97 -12.45 -21.66
C ALA A 250 -8.87 -13.28 -22.59
N ASN A 251 -8.29 -13.85 -23.65
CA ASN A 251 -9.05 -14.56 -24.70
C ASN A 251 -9.56 -15.96 -24.27
N ASP A 252 -8.94 -16.60 -23.26
CA ASP A 252 -9.23 -17.99 -22.84
C ASP A 252 -9.38 -18.12 -21.31
N ILE A 253 -10.31 -17.35 -20.75
CA ILE A 253 -10.53 -17.32 -19.29
C ILE A 253 -11.21 -18.61 -18.82
N THR A 254 -10.56 -19.30 -17.89
CA THR A 254 -11.13 -20.44 -17.16
C THR A 254 -11.31 -20.09 -15.69
N ILE A 255 -12.29 -20.71 -15.02
CA ILE A 255 -12.49 -20.52 -13.57
C ILE A 255 -11.22 -20.92 -12.80
N GLY A 256 -10.61 -22.06 -13.16
CA GLY A 256 -9.35 -22.51 -12.56
C GLY A 256 -8.21 -21.50 -12.72
N GLY A 257 -8.06 -20.91 -13.91
CA GLY A 257 -7.05 -19.88 -14.19
C GLY A 257 -7.28 -18.59 -13.42
N LEU A 258 -8.54 -18.15 -13.26
CA LEU A 258 -8.88 -16.97 -12.45
C LEU A 258 -8.50 -17.17 -10.99
N PHE A 259 -8.88 -18.29 -10.38
CA PHE A 259 -8.54 -18.58 -8.99
C PHE A 259 -7.04 -18.82 -8.79
N SER A 260 -6.36 -19.48 -9.74
CA SER A 260 -4.91 -19.65 -9.70
C SER A 260 -4.19 -18.29 -9.69
N THR A 261 -4.57 -17.40 -10.62
CA THR A 261 -4.01 -16.05 -10.71
C THR A 261 -4.33 -15.23 -9.45
N ALA A 262 -5.58 -15.25 -8.97
CA ALA A 262 -5.98 -14.51 -7.78
C ALA A 262 -5.23 -15.01 -6.53
N THR A 263 -5.06 -16.33 -6.38
CA THR A 263 -4.30 -16.94 -5.28
C THR A 263 -2.83 -16.54 -5.34
N LEU A 264 -2.23 -16.52 -6.53
CA LEU A 264 -0.85 -16.11 -6.72
C LEU A 264 -0.65 -14.64 -6.35
N MET A 265 -1.56 -13.77 -6.78
CA MET A 265 -1.52 -12.33 -6.49
C MET A 265 -1.84 -12.00 -5.02
N SER A 266 -2.60 -12.84 -4.32
CA SER A 266 -2.88 -12.67 -2.89
C SER A 266 -1.78 -13.23 -1.98
N LYS A 267 -0.85 -14.01 -2.54
CA LYS A 267 0.19 -14.74 -1.81
C LYS A 267 0.97 -13.81 -0.85
N LEU A 268 1.45 -12.66 -1.34
CA LEU A 268 2.24 -11.72 -0.51
C LEU A 268 1.42 -11.02 0.58
N SER A 269 0.09 -11.09 0.56
CA SER A 269 -0.76 -10.60 1.66
C SER A 269 -0.84 -11.57 2.84
N PHE A 270 -0.51 -12.84 2.64
CA PHE A 270 -0.55 -13.83 3.70
C PHE A 270 0.60 -13.57 4.69
N PRO A 271 0.38 -13.61 6.02
CA PRO A 271 1.41 -13.33 7.00
C PRO A 271 2.69 -14.14 6.77
N LEU A 272 3.85 -13.51 6.98
CA LEU A 272 5.20 -14.05 6.77
C LEU A 272 5.63 -14.29 5.32
N GLN A 273 4.75 -14.21 4.34
CA GLN A 273 5.13 -14.53 2.97
C GLN A 273 6.22 -13.59 2.42
N VAL A 274 6.17 -12.31 2.75
CA VAL A 274 7.18 -11.32 2.32
C VAL A 274 8.55 -11.64 2.94
N PHE A 275 8.57 -12.09 4.21
CA PHE A 275 9.81 -12.52 4.84
C PHE A 275 10.42 -13.71 4.08
N TYR A 276 9.63 -14.69 3.68
CA TYR A 276 10.14 -15.84 2.92
C TYR A 276 10.59 -15.47 1.50
N GLU A 277 9.83 -14.60 0.82
CA GLU A 277 10.12 -14.19 -0.56
C GLU A 277 11.36 -13.29 -0.64
N TYR A 278 11.58 -12.43 0.36
CA TYR A 278 12.64 -11.43 0.36
C TYR A 278 13.70 -11.65 1.45
N ASN A 279 13.81 -12.87 2.00
CA ASN A 279 14.83 -13.18 3.02
C ASN A 279 16.26 -12.88 2.53
N GLY A 280 16.53 -12.97 1.23
CA GLY A 280 17.82 -12.62 0.63
C GLY A 280 18.25 -11.18 0.92
N LEU A 281 17.31 -10.24 1.09
CA LEU A 281 17.61 -8.85 1.45
C LEU A 281 18.20 -8.72 2.85
N LEU A 282 17.85 -9.62 3.78
CA LEU A 282 18.42 -9.64 5.13
C LEU A 282 19.92 -9.95 5.10
N PHE A 283 20.38 -10.70 4.09
CA PHE A 283 21.79 -11.08 3.92
C PHE A 283 22.54 -10.13 2.96
N LYS A 284 21.80 -9.40 2.13
CA LYS A 284 22.37 -8.50 1.12
C LYS A 284 23.15 -7.36 1.79
N HIS A 285 22.61 -6.73 2.81
CA HIS A 285 23.24 -5.58 3.51
C HIS A 285 24.08 -5.96 4.75
N THR A 286 24.47 -7.22 4.91
CA THR A 286 25.32 -7.65 6.04
C THR A 286 26.77 -7.85 5.63
N MET A 287 27.70 -7.19 6.34
CA MET A 287 29.16 -7.25 6.12
C MET A 287 29.90 -8.43 6.80
N SER A 288 29.24 -9.33 7.53
CA SER A 288 29.93 -10.41 8.26
C SER A 288 29.51 -11.82 7.81
N LEU A 289 30.48 -12.74 7.75
CA LEU A 289 30.31 -14.18 7.52
C LEU A 289 29.43 -14.86 8.60
N ASP A 290 29.30 -14.27 9.79
CA ASP A 290 28.30 -14.61 10.83
C ASP A 290 26.84 -14.26 10.45
N GLY A 291 26.54 -14.15 9.15
CA GLY A 291 25.28 -13.64 8.62
C GLY A 291 24.05 -14.24 9.28
N VAL A 292 24.10 -15.52 9.67
CA VAL A 292 23.04 -16.27 10.38
C VAL A 292 22.82 -15.77 11.81
N PHE A 293 23.88 -15.51 12.59
CA PHE A 293 23.77 -14.95 13.94
C PHE A 293 23.48 -13.44 13.92
N LYS A 294 23.82 -12.74 12.83
CA LYS A 294 23.40 -11.36 12.58
C LYS A 294 21.93 -11.25 12.17
N THR A 295 21.34 -12.25 11.50
CA THR A 295 19.88 -12.36 11.30
C THR A 295 19.15 -12.44 12.65
N CYS A 296 19.81 -13.01 13.67
CA CYS A 296 19.33 -13.04 15.05
C CYS A 296 19.70 -11.80 15.89
N ARG A 297 20.50 -10.84 15.38
CA ARG A 297 20.53 -9.47 15.91
C ARG A 297 19.25 -8.75 15.48
N MET A 298 18.13 -9.30 15.93
CA MET A 298 16.84 -8.64 15.88
C MET A 298 17.02 -7.32 16.62
N ASP A 299 16.66 -6.23 15.94
CA ASP A 299 16.68 -4.92 16.57
C ASP A 299 15.90 -5.03 17.89
N LEU A 300 16.50 -4.58 18.98
CA LEU A 300 15.92 -4.61 20.31
C LEU A 300 14.49 -4.02 20.30
N VAL A 301 14.25 -3.01 19.47
CA VAL A 301 12.93 -2.40 19.26
C VAL A 301 11.91 -3.40 18.72
N VAL A 302 12.30 -4.27 17.79
CA VAL A 302 11.42 -5.31 17.22
C VAL A 302 11.12 -6.40 18.24
N LEU A 303 12.10 -6.80 19.05
CA LEU A 303 11.89 -7.75 20.15
C LEU A 303 10.96 -7.17 21.21
N ILE A 304 11.17 -5.93 21.63
CA ILE A 304 10.30 -5.21 22.58
C ILE A 304 8.87 -5.13 22.03
N GLN A 305 8.71 -4.77 20.75
CA GLN A 305 7.39 -4.75 20.10
C GLN A 305 6.74 -6.14 20.11
N GLY A 306 7.49 -7.20 19.80
CA GLY A 306 7.02 -8.57 19.87
C GLY A 306 6.53 -8.95 21.26
N LEU A 307 7.27 -8.58 22.31
CA LEU A 307 6.87 -8.81 23.70
C LEU A 307 5.58 -8.04 24.06
N ILE A 308 5.45 -6.79 23.63
CA ILE A 308 4.22 -5.99 23.82
C ILE A 308 3.04 -6.68 23.11
N VAL A 309 3.22 -7.11 21.86
CA VAL A 309 2.21 -7.86 21.08
C VAL A 309 1.80 -9.13 21.82
N MET A 310 2.76 -9.89 22.35
CA MET A 310 2.51 -11.12 23.11
C MET A 310 1.67 -10.84 24.36
N VAL A 311 2.02 -9.81 25.13
CA VAL A 311 1.30 -9.43 26.36
C VAL A 311 -0.12 -8.97 26.04
N LEU A 312 -0.29 -8.10 25.04
CA LEU A 312 -1.61 -7.62 24.61
C LEU A 312 -2.47 -8.76 24.05
N ALA A 313 -1.89 -9.69 23.29
CA ALA A 313 -2.58 -10.85 22.75
C ALA A 313 -3.06 -11.77 23.87
N TYR A 314 -2.20 -12.06 24.84
CA TYR A 314 -2.57 -12.86 26.01
C TYR A 314 -3.72 -12.21 26.79
N TYR A 315 -3.62 -10.90 27.04
CA TYR A 315 -4.69 -10.13 27.67
C TYR A 315 -6.02 -10.24 26.91
N ALA A 316 -5.99 -10.05 25.58
CA ALA A 316 -7.17 -10.13 24.73
C ALA A 316 -7.83 -11.52 24.78
N LEU A 317 -7.03 -12.58 24.64
CA LEU A 317 -7.50 -13.97 24.65
C LEU A 317 -8.00 -14.41 26.04
N ASN A 318 -7.40 -13.89 27.12
CA ASN A 318 -7.84 -14.20 28.48
C ASN A 318 -9.20 -13.58 28.80
N LYS A 319 -9.43 -12.33 28.37
CA LYS A 319 -10.72 -11.63 28.54
C LYS A 319 -11.82 -12.08 27.56
N TYR A 320 -11.49 -12.96 26.63
CA TYR A 320 -12.43 -13.40 25.60
C TYR A 320 -13.62 -14.17 26.18
N LYS A 321 -14.81 -13.79 25.70
CA LYS A 321 -16.08 -14.49 25.93
C LYS A 321 -16.51 -15.20 24.65
N THR A 322 -16.91 -16.45 24.78
CA THR A 322 -17.31 -17.34 23.68
C THR A 322 -18.36 -16.69 22.77
N VAL A 323 -18.02 -16.54 21.49
CA VAL A 323 -18.94 -16.15 20.41
C VAL A 323 -19.48 -17.41 19.73
N LYS A 324 -20.75 -17.40 19.31
CA LYS A 324 -21.34 -18.56 18.61
C LYS A 324 -20.59 -18.85 17.29
N TYR A 325 -20.30 -20.13 17.03
CA TYR A 325 -19.57 -20.58 15.84
C TYR A 325 -20.12 -20.06 14.51
N ILE A 326 -21.44 -19.93 14.38
CA ILE A 326 -22.06 -19.40 13.16
C ILE A 326 -21.56 -17.99 12.80
N HIS A 327 -21.31 -17.12 13.79
CA HIS A 327 -20.77 -15.78 13.52
C HIS A 327 -19.30 -15.84 13.11
N LEU A 328 -18.54 -16.77 13.68
CA LEU A 328 -17.15 -17.00 13.30
C LEU A 328 -17.06 -17.53 11.86
N LEU A 329 -17.94 -18.47 11.50
CA LEU A 329 -18.06 -19.00 10.13
C LEU A 329 -18.41 -17.89 9.13
N TRP A 330 -19.39 -17.03 9.45
CA TRP A 330 -19.72 -15.89 8.59
C TRP A 330 -18.55 -14.92 8.44
N GLY A 331 -17.82 -14.62 9.52
CA GLY A 331 -16.61 -13.82 9.45
C GLY A 331 -15.55 -14.45 8.54
N PHE A 332 -15.39 -15.77 8.59
CA PHE A 332 -14.42 -16.50 7.77
C PHE A 332 -14.80 -16.43 6.28
N VAL A 333 -16.07 -16.66 5.95
CA VAL A 333 -16.59 -16.54 4.58
C VAL A 333 -16.43 -15.12 4.06
N VAL A 334 -16.73 -14.08 4.87
CA VAL A 334 -16.48 -12.68 4.49
C VAL A 334 -15.00 -12.44 4.24
N GLY A 335 -14.12 -13.03 5.06
CA GLY A 335 -12.67 -12.97 4.84
C GLY A 335 -12.24 -13.53 3.49
N ILE A 336 -12.78 -14.71 3.10
CA ILE A 336 -12.55 -15.29 1.76
C ILE A 336 -13.03 -14.33 0.66
N CYS A 337 -14.22 -13.75 0.81
CA CYS A 337 -14.74 -12.78 -0.15
C CYS A 337 -13.85 -11.54 -0.29
N LEU A 338 -13.33 -11.02 0.83
CA LEU A 338 -12.42 -9.86 0.84
C LEU A 338 -11.08 -10.16 0.15
N VAL A 339 -10.61 -11.41 0.20
CA VAL A 339 -9.41 -11.85 -0.53
C VAL A 339 -9.71 -11.92 -2.03
N TYR A 340 -10.66 -12.77 -2.44
CA TYR A 340 -10.74 -13.18 -3.84
C TYR A 340 -11.54 -12.22 -4.71
N ILE A 341 -12.62 -11.62 -4.22
CA ILE A 341 -13.55 -10.89 -5.12
C ILE A 341 -12.85 -9.72 -5.85
N PRO A 342 -12.08 -8.83 -5.18
CA PRO A 342 -11.38 -7.75 -5.88
C PRO A 342 -10.30 -8.27 -6.85
N LEU A 343 -9.64 -9.38 -6.49
CA LEU A 343 -8.58 -9.98 -7.30
C LEU A 343 -9.12 -10.68 -8.55
N LEU A 344 -10.30 -11.30 -8.49
CA LEU A 344 -10.90 -11.98 -9.63
C LEU A 344 -11.17 -11.04 -10.83
N ILE A 345 -11.50 -9.77 -10.58
CA ILE A 345 -11.57 -8.75 -11.66
C ILE A 345 -10.20 -8.58 -12.31
N VAL A 346 -9.14 -8.41 -11.51
CA VAL A 346 -7.81 -8.15 -12.07
C VAL A 346 -7.28 -9.40 -12.77
N SER A 347 -7.57 -10.58 -12.23
CA SER A 347 -7.19 -11.86 -12.80
C SER A 347 -7.84 -12.17 -14.15
N SER A 348 -8.95 -11.51 -14.52
CA SER A 348 -9.56 -11.69 -15.85
C SER A 348 -8.89 -10.85 -16.94
N SER A 349 -8.03 -9.92 -16.56
CA SER A 349 -7.33 -9.03 -17.50
C SER A 349 -6.21 -9.76 -18.25
N SER A 350 -6.08 -9.46 -19.54
CA SER A 350 -5.04 -10.02 -20.42
C SER A 350 -3.62 -9.75 -19.94
N ARG A 351 -3.39 -8.68 -19.16
CA ARG A 351 -2.08 -8.35 -18.59
C ARG A 351 -1.67 -9.28 -17.44
N TYR A 352 -2.62 -9.85 -16.71
CA TYR A 352 -2.36 -10.54 -15.44
C TYR A 352 -2.77 -12.02 -15.45
N TYR A 353 -3.73 -12.41 -16.29
CA TYR A 353 -4.23 -13.78 -16.35
C TYR A 353 -3.11 -14.79 -16.62
N LEU A 354 -2.94 -15.75 -15.70
CA LEU A 354 -1.91 -16.80 -15.73
C LEU A 354 -0.47 -16.27 -15.87
N GLN A 355 -0.24 -15.00 -15.55
CA GLN A 355 1.09 -14.43 -15.45
C GLN A 355 1.66 -14.65 -14.05
N ASN A 356 2.98 -14.77 -13.93
CA ASN A 356 3.64 -15.03 -12.65
C ASN A 356 3.79 -13.76 -11.78
N TRP A 357 2.67 -13.13 -11.41
CA TRP A 357 2.62 -11.93 -10.58
C TRP A 357 2.23 -12.27 -9.15
N HIS A 358 3.14 -12.05 -8.21
CA HIS A 358 2.92 -12.33 -6.78
C HIS A 358 2.27 -11.18 -6.01
N SER A 359 2.19 -9.98 -6.60
CA SER A 359 1.55 -8.81 -5.98
C SER A 359 1.09 -7.79 -7.02
N TYR A 360 0.01 -7.09 -6.68
CA TYR A 360 -0.44 -5.88 -7.32
C TYR A 360 -1.27 -5.05 -6.33
N VAL A 361 -1.95 -4.01 -6.81
CA VAL A 361 -2.76 -3.09 -6.00
C VAL A 361 -3.76 -3.82 -5.07
N PRO A 362 -4.61 -4.78 -5.52
CA PRO A 362 -5.58 -5.41 -4.63
C PRO A 362 -5.00 -6.37 -3.59
N THR A 363 -3.71 -6.76 -3.71
CA THR A 363 -3.01 -7.59 -2.72
C THR A 363 -3.10 -6.96 -1.33
N PHE A 364 -2.93 -5.64 -1.21
CA PHE A 364 -3.09 -4.97 0.09
C PHE A 364 -4.50 -5.10 0.69
N PHE A 365 -5.56 -5.18 -0.12
CA PHE A 365 -6.91 -5.37 0.43
C PHE A 365 -7.17 -6.80 0.88
N ALA A 366 -6.58 -7.78 0.18
CA ALA A 366 -6.64 -9.18 0.56
C ALA A 366 -6.02 -9.45 1.95
N PHE A 367 -5.07 -8.62 2.39
CA PHE A 367 -4.49 -8.66 3.74
C PHE A 367 -5.57 -8.61 4.84
N PHE A 368 -6.56 -7.71 4.72
CA PHE A 368 -7.66 -7.61 5.68
C PHE A 368 -8.55 -8.85 5.68
N GLY A 369 -8.73 -9.47 4.50
CA GLY A 369 -9.44 -10.73 4.35
C GLY A 369 -8.72 -11.88 5.05
N TYR A 370 -7.43 -12.05 4.83
CA TYR A 370 -6.62 -13.06 5.52
C TYR A 370 -6.56 -12.83 7.03
N ALA A 371 -6.39 -11.58 7.48
CA ALA A 371 -6.43 -11.25 8.90
C ALA A 371 -7.77 -11.66 9.52
N LEU A 372 -8.88 -11.39 8.86
CA LEU A 372 -10.21 -11.80 9.33
C LEU A 372 -10.38 -13.32 9.34
N MET A 373 -9.92 -14.04 8.31
CA MET A 373 -9.96 -15.50 8.26
C MET A 373 -9.19 -16.12 9.43
N LEU A 374 -7.94 -15.68 9.63
CA LEU A 374 -7.08 -16.17 10.72
C LEU A 374 -7.69 -15.86 12.09
N LEU A 375 -8.20 -14.64 12.27
CA LEU A 375 -8.92 -14.24 13.47
C LEU A 375 -10.08 -15.21 13.78
N MET A 376 -10.92 -15.51 12.78
CA MET A 376 -12.07 -16.39 12.97
C MET A 376 -11.67 -17.83 13.31
N VAL A 377 -10.64 -18.36 12.63
CA VAL A 377 -10.11 -19.70 12.92
C VAL A 377 -9.54 -19.77 14.34
N LEU A 378 -8.74 -18.79 14.75
CA LEU A 378 -8.15 -18.75 16.09
C LEU A 378 -9.21 -18.71 17.20
N PHE A 379 -10.26 -17.89 17.05
CA PHE A 379 -11.35 -17.84 18.03
C PHE A 379 -12.26 -19.07 17.99
N ALA A 380 -12.41 -19.73 16.84
CA ALA A 380 -13.12 -21.00 16.74
C ALA A 380 -12.37 -22.12 17.47
N ILE A 381 -11.05 -22.20 17.31
CA ILE A 381 -10.22 -23.14 18.06
C ILE A 381 -10.24 -22.78 19.55
N LEU A 382 -10.15 -21.50 19.91
CA LEU A 382 -10.25 -21.07 21.32
C LEU A 382 -11.57 -21.52 21.96
N ASN A 383 -12.69 -21.38 21.25
CA ASN A 383 -13.99 -21.90 21.71
C ASN A 383 -13.93 -23.42 21.90
N LEU A 384 -13.33 -24.14 20.95
CA LEU A 384 -13.23 -25.59 20.97
C LEU A 384 -12.42 -26.07 22.17
N VAL A 385 -11.29 -25.45 22.47
CA VAL A 385 -10.43 -25.87 23.60
C VAL A 385 -10.89 -25.36 24.96
N SER A 386 -11.91 -24.49 25.00
CA SER A 386 -12.39 -23.87 26.25
C SER A 386 -13.13 -24.82 27.19
N PHE A 387 -13.39 -26.08 26.80
CA PHE A 387 -13.92 -27.10 27.72
C PHE A 387 -12.91 -27.48 28.81
N SER A 388 -11.61 -27.27 28.58
CA SER A 388 -10.54 -27.59 29.52
C SER A 388 -9.67 -26.37 29.79
N LYS A 389 -9.57 -25.97 31.07
CA LYS A 389 -8.77 -24.81 31.47
C LYS A 389 -7.28 -24.96 31.10
N PRO A 390 -6.61 -26.11 31.35
CA PRO A 390 -5.24 -26.33 30.86
C PRO A 390 -5.10 -26.20 29.35
N LEU A 391 -5.99 -26.83 28.57
CA LEU A 391 -5.92 -26.80 27.10
C LEU A 391 -6.11 -25.38 26.55
N ARG A 392 -7.03 -24.61 27.14
CA ARG A 392 -7.23 -23.20 26.84
C ARG A 392 -5.96 -22.38 27.09
N ILE A 393 -5.32 -22.55 28.24
CA ILE A 393 -4.09 -21.82 28.59
C ILE A 393 -2.96 -22.20 27.62
N ILE A 394 -2.77 -23.49 27.35
CA ILE A 394 -1.75 -23.98 26.39
C ILE A 394 -1.96 -23.34 25.02
N PHE A 395 -3.20 -23.34 24.51
CA PHE A 395 -3.53 -22.71 23.24
C PHE A 395 -3.27 -21.20 23.26
N GLN A 396 -3.66 -20.50 24.33
CA GLN A 396 -3.40 -19.06 24.47
C GLN A 396 -1.91 -18.75 24.44
N VAL A 397 -1.09 -19.48 25.21
CA VAL A 397 0.37 -19.33 25.22
C VAL A 397 0.96 -19.61 23.84
N PHE A 398 0.54 -20.70 23.19
CA PHE A 398 0.97 -21.04 21.83
C PHE A 398 0.69 -19.92 20.83
N VAL A 399 -0.54 -19.38 20.82
CA VAL A 399 -0.92 -18.28 19.93
C VAL A 399 -0.12 -17.01 20.23
N CYS A 400 0.15 -16.71 21.50
CA CYS A 400 0.95 -15.55 21.88
C CYS A 400 2.41 -15.68 21.42
N LEU A 401 3.01 -16.86 21.58
CA LEU A 401 4.35 -17.16 21.06
C LEU A 401 4.39 -17.11 19.53
N LEU A 402 3.37 -17.65 18.86
CA LEU A 402 3.26 -17.58 17.41
C LEU A 402 3.17 -16.13 16.93
N LEU A 403 2.34 -15.28 17.56
CA LEU A 403 2.24 -13.87 17.22
C LEU A 403 3.53 -13.09 17.51
N PHE A 404 4.25 -13.44 18.60
CA PHE A 404 5.58 -12.91 18.86
C PHE A 404 6.51 -13.19 17.67
N TRP A 405 6.58 -14.44 17.20
CA TRP A 405 7.40 -14.81 16.04
C TRP A 405 6.94 -14.15 14.74
N VAL A 406 5.64 -14.15 14.47
CA VAL A 406 5.06 -13.49 13.29
C VAL A 406 5.43 -12.02 13.27
N ASN A 407 5.24 -11.30 14.39
CA ASN A 407 5.63 -9.90 14.51
C ASN A 407 7.11 -9.72 14.23
N THR A 408 7.94 -10.48 14.92
CA THR A 408 9.39 -10.26 14.91
C THR A 408 10.00 -10.50 13.53
N LEU A 409 9.56 -11.56 12.83
CA LEU A 409 9.99 -11.86 11.46
C LEU A 409 9.43 -10.85 10.45
N THR A 410 8.14 -10.51 10.57
CA THR A 410 7.49 -9.53 9.68
C THR A 410 8.18 -8.18 9.76
N GLN A 411 8.43 -7.67 10.97
CA GLN A 411 9.03 -6.35 11.17
C GLN A 411 10.51 -6.32 10.80
N SER A 412 11.23 -7.44 10.96
CA SER A 412 12.59 -7.58 10.44
C SER A 412 12.59 -7.53 8.90
N GLY A 413 11.65 -8.22 8.25
CA GLY A 413 11.45 -8.16 6.80
C GLY A 413 11.11 -6.74 6.33
N ASN A 414 10.15 -6.07 6.97
CA ASN A 414 9.76 -4.69 6.64
C ASN A 414 10.95 -3.73 6.69
N ARG A 415 11.80 -3.84 7.71
CA ARG A 415 13.00 -3.00 7.84
C ARG A 415 14.01 -3.26 6.73
N ALA A 416 14.21 -4.52 6.34
CA ALA A 416 15.10 -4.86 5.24
C ALA A 416 14.59 -4.33 3.90
N VAL A 417 13.28 -4.49 3.63
CA VAL A 417 12.61 -3.93 2.44
C VAL A 417 12.73 -2.40 2.42
N ALA A 418 12.41 -1.75 3.54
CA ALA A 418 12.50 -0.30 3.67
C ALA A 418 13.94 0.23 3.47
N ALA A 419 14.96 -0.47 3.98
CA ALA A 419 16.36 -0.11 3.76
C ALA A 419 16.79 -0.26 2.30
N ASP A 420 16.33 -1.30 1.59
CA ASP A 420 16.59 -1.46 0.15
C ASP A 420 15.90 -0.34 -0.67
N MET A 421 14.74 0.15 -0.23
CA MET A 421 14.06 1.30 -0.86
C MET A 421 14.76 2.63 -0.57
N GLU A 422 15.18 2.87 0.67
CA GLU A 422 16.00 4.03 1.05
C GLU A 422 17.27 4.10 0.19
N THR A 423 17.90 2.94 -0.04
CA THR A 423 19.08 2.80 -0.92
C THR A 423 18.82 3.32 -2.35
N SER A 424 17.61 3.12 -2.88
CA SER A 424 17.20 3.68 -4.18
C SER A 424 17.05 5.20 -4.13
N ASN A 425 16.53 5.74 -3.02
CA ASN A 425 16.21 7.16 -2.91
C ASN A 425 17.44 8.08 -2.77
N ILE A 426 18.52 7.56 -2.18
CA ILE A 426 19.78 8.30 -1.97
C ILE A 426 20.29 8.98 -3.25
N ARG A 427 20.11 8.36 -4.43
CA ARG A 427 20.57 8.97 -5.70
C ARG A 427 19.86 10.29 -6.02
N PHE A 428 18.58 10.44 -5.68
CA PHE A 428 17.83 11.67 -5.89
C PHE A 428 18.29 12.76 -4.91
N GLU A 429 18.46 12.40 -3.64
CA GLU A 429 18.95 13.30 -2.59
C GLU A 429 20.36 13.81 -2.91
N MET A 430 21.26 12.92 -3.33
CA MET A 430 22.62 13.30 -3.70
C MET A 430 22.66 14.19 -4.95
N ALA A 431 21.85 13.89 -5.96
CA ALA A 431 21.77 14.71 -7.17
C ALA A 431 21.28 16.12 -6.83
N ASP A 432 20.20 16.23 -6.04
CA ASP A 432 19.65 17.50 -5.59
C ASP A 432 20.65 18.28 -4.74
N TYR A 433 21.26 17.63 -3.75
CA TYR A 433 22.27 18.22 -2.88
C TYR A 433 23.48 18.74 -3.67
N ALA A 434 24.02 17.95 -4.60
CA ALA A 434 25.19 18.32 -5.39
C ALA A 434 24.94 19.59 -6.24
N ILE A 435 23.76 19.70 -6.83
CA ILE A 435 23.40 20.89 -7.62
C ILE A 435 23.17 22.11 -6.70
N LYS A 436 22.46 21.93 -5.56
CA LYS A 436 22.23 23.01 -4.59
C LYS A 436 23.52 23.55 -3.97
N GLN A 437 24.51 22.69 -3.72
CA GLN A 437 25.83 23.07 -3.20
C GLN A 437 26.77 23.66 -4.25
N GLY A 438 26.37 23.72 -5.53
CA GLY A 438 27.20 24.28 -6.58
C GLY A 438 28.45 23.44 -6.88
N VAL A 439 28.38 22.11 -6.72
CA VAL A 439 29.49 21.18 -7.03
C VAL A 439 29.98 21.33 -8.47
N ILE A 440 29.09 21.75 -9.38
CA ILE A 440 29.43 22.15 -10.75
C ILE A 440 29.68 23.67 -10.78
N PRO A 441 30.94 24.14 -10.94
CA PRO A 441 31.24 25.56 -11.01
C PRO A 441 30.59 26.23 -12.23
N ASN A 442 30.01 27.40 -12.03
CA ASN A 442 29.36 28.21 -13.07
C ASN A 442 28.25 27.45 -13.83
N LEU A 443 27.48 26.61 -13.13
CA LEU A 443 26.34 25.92 -13.71
C LEU A 443 25.28 26.91 -14.20
N THR A 444 24.96 26.87 -15.49
CA THR A 444 23.88 27.66 -16.12
C THR A 444 22.88 26.73 -16.81
N THR A 445 21.73 27.25 -17.23
CA THR A 445 20.73 26.47 -17.98
C THR A 445 21.24 25.92 -19.32
N LYS A 446 22.34 26.48 -19.85
CA LYS A 446 22.99 26.04 -21.10
C LYS A 446 24.08 25.00 -20.87
N THR A 447 24.64 24.92 -19.66
CA THR A 447 25.74 24.01 -19.33
C THR A 447 25.31 22.56 -19.54
N PRO A 448 25.92 21.81 -20.48
CA PRO A 448 25.55 20.42 -20.73
C PRO A 448 26.02 19.51 -19.58
N VAL A 449 25.10 18.73 -19.02
CA VAL A 449 25.42 17.72 -18.00
C VAL A 449 24.80 16.36 -18.36
N CYS A 450 25.59 15.30 -18.36
CA CYS A 450 25.12 13.93 -18.54
C CYS A 450 24.81 13.29 -17.17
N PHE A 451 23.61 12.73 -17.01
CA PHE A 451 23.16 12.07 -15.78
C PHE A 451 22.93 10.55 -15.93
N GLU A 452 23.25 9.93 -17.07
CA GLU A 452 22.90 8.52 -17.35
C GLU A 452 23.27 7.54 -16.20
N GLN A 453 24.50 7.58 -15.69
CA GLN A 453 24.90 6.67 -14.61
C GLN A 453 24.19 6.89 -13.27
N THR A 454 23.55 8.03 -13.05
CA THR A 454 22.77 8.27 -11.82
C THR A 454 21.46 7.47 -11.79
N HIS A 455 21.07 6.84 -12.90
CA HIS A 455 20.02 5.82 -12.91
C HIS A 455 20.44 4.52 -12.19
N ASN A 456 21.73 4.29 -11.97
CA ASN A 456 22.20 3.09 -11.30
C ASN A 456 21.87 3.14 -9.79
N THR A 457 21.55 1.99 -9.22
CA THR A 457 21.42 1.78 -7.77
C THR A 457 21.68 0.32 -7.48
N THR A 458 22.09 0.03 -6.25
CA THR A 458 22.22 -1.35 -5.77
C THR A 458 20.91 -1.89 -5.20
N SER A 459 19.86 -1.08 -5.09
CA SER A 459 18.53 -1.46 -4.64
C SER A 459 17.94 -2.55 -5.53
N TYR A 460 17.44 -3.63 -4.94
CA TYR A 460 16.74 -4.70 -5.68
C TYR A 460 15.36 -4.25 -6.12
N MET A 461 14.64 -3.53 -5.27
CA MET A 461 13.27 -3.11 -5.56
C MET A 461 13.23 -1.82 -6.38
N GLY A 462 14.17 -0.90 -6.16
CA GLY A 462 14.16 0.45 -6.72
C GLY A 462 14.96 0.65 -8.01
N GLU A 463 15.68 -0.37 -8.51
CA GLU A 463 16.50 -0.22 -9.73
C GLU A 463 15.69 0.13 -11.00
N TRP A 464 14.40 -0.19 -11.01
CA TRP A 464 13.51 0.02 -12.16
C TRP A 464 12.86 1.40 -12.19
N VAL A 465 12.83 2.08 -11.04
CA VAL A 465 12.11 3.34 -10.82
C VAL A 465 12.46 4.40 -11.86
N THR A 466 13.76 4.62 -12.09
CA THR A 466 14.24 5.64 -13.02
C THR A 466 14.29 5.17 -14.48
N LYS A 467 13.97 3.89 -14.75
CA LYS A 467 13.94 3.34 -16.12
C LYS A 467 12.56 3.49 -16.77
N GLN A 468 11.57 3.98 -16.02
CA GLN A 468 10.18 4.10 -16.46
C GLN A 468 9.78 5.58 -16.49
N TYR A 469 9.64 6.16 -17.69
CA TYR A 469 9.08 7.51 -17.91
C TYR A 469 9.78 8.66 -17.16
N PHE A 470 11.01 8.46 -16.70
CA PHE A 470 11.74 9.45 -15.91
C PHE A 470 12.75 10.25 -16.75
N SER A 471 12.89 11.53 -16.41
CA SER A 471 14.01 12.36 -16.85
C SER A 471 14.55 13.21 -15.72
N TRP A 472 15.88 13.26 -15.55
CA TRP A 472 16.51 14.13 -14.56
C TRP A 472 16.23 15.60 -14.83
N LYS A 473 16.10 15.96 -16.11
CA LYS A 473 15.72 17.31 -16.50
C LYS A 473 14.40 17.75 -15.86
N ASP A 474 13.37 16.91 -15.93
CA ASP A 474 12.04 17.27 -15.41
C ASP A 474 12.01 17.23 -13.87
N PHE A 475 12.76 16.30 -13.26
CA PHE A 475 13.03 16.29 -11.82
C PHE A 475 13.65 17.61 -11.34
N PHE A 476 14.68 18.10 -12.02
CA PHE A 476 15.34 19.35 -11.64
C PHE A 476 14.53 20.60 -12.00
N VAL A 477 13.62 20.52 -12.98
CA VAL A 477 12.63 21.60 -13.21
C VAL A 477 11.71 21.72 -12.00
N LYS A 478 11.25 20.60 -11.42
CA LYS A 478 10.46 20.61 -10.18
C LYS A 478 11.28 21.15 -9.00
N GLN A 479 12.51 20.68 -8.81
CA GLN A 479 13.36 21.06 -7.68
C GLN A 479 13.86 22.52 -7.72
N LEU A 480 14.24 23.01 -8.90
CA LEU A 480 14.96 24.29 -9.04
C LEU A 480 14.16 25.36 -9.79
N GLY A 481 13.00 25.01 -10.34
CA GLY A 481 12.17 25.92 -11.15
C GLY A 481 12.81 26.35 -12.47
N LYS A 482 13.89 25.70 -12.90
CA LYS A 482 14.66 26.05 -14.10
C LYS A 482 14.95 24.82 -14.95
N LYS A 483 14.90 25.02 -16.28
CA LYS A 483 15.18 23.97 -17.27
C LYS A 483 16.67 23.96 -17.62
N TYR A 484 17.42 23.04 -17.01
CA TYR A 484 18.84 22.82 -17.32
C TYR A 484 19.01 21.88 -18.51
N ASN A 485 20.18 21.95 -19.18
CA ASN A 485 20.56 21.08 -20.29
C ASN A 485 21.10 19.73 -19.76
N PHE A 486 20.23 19.00 -19.08
CA PHE A 486 20.50 17.66 -18.57
C PHE A 486 20.08 16.61 -19.60
N ILE A 487 20.94 15.62 -19.81
CA ILE A 487 20.76 14.55 -20.79
C ILE A 487 21.00 13.21 -20.10
N ASP A 488 20.02 12.31 -20.23
CA ASP A 488 19.96 11.03 -19.51
C ASP A 488 20.58 9.87 -20.30
N ASN A 489 21.12 10.15 -21.50
CA ASN A 489 21.76 9.17 -22.38
C ASN A 489 23.07 9.74 -22.93
N TYR A 490 24.16 9.06 -22.61
CA TYR A 490 25.52 9.47 -22.90
C TYR A 490 25.81 9.47 -24.40
N GLU A 491 25.32 8.50 -25.17
CA GLU A 491 25.50 8.48 -26.63
C GLU A 491 24.93 9.75 -27.29
N LYS A 492 23.69 10.12 -26.93
CA LYS A 492 23.07 11.39 -27.36
C LYS A 492 23.83 12.61 -26.84
N PHE A 493 24.36 12.53 -25.62
CA PHE A 493 25.17 13.60 -25.03
C PHE A 493 26.45 13.86 -25.82
N VAL A 494 27.19 12.81 -26.19
CA VAL A 494 28.42 12.89 -27.00
C VAL A 494 28.13 13.48 -28.37
N LEU A 495 27.11 12.97 -29.07
CA LEU A 495 26.74 13.46 -30.40
C LEU A 495 26.41 14.96 -30.39
N LYS A 496 25.69 15.42 -29.37
CA LYS A 496 25.25 16.82 -29.27
C LYS A 496 26.35 17.78 -28.79
N ASN A 497 27.30 17.31 -27.98
CA ASN A 497 28.23 18.18 -27.26
C ASN A 497 29.71 17.98 -27.59
N SER A 498 30.05 17.20 -28.63
CA SER A 498 31.43 16.94 -29.07
C SER A 498 32.27 18.19 -29.38
N LYS A 499 31.63 19.33 -29.66
CA LYS A 499 32.29 20.62 -29.96
C LYS A 499 32.21 21.65 -28.82
N GLN A 500 31.66 21.28 -27.66
CA GLN A 500 31.53 22.20 -26.52
C GLN A 500 32.84 22.32 -25.75
N ASP A 501 33.24 23.53 -25.37
CA ASP A 501 34.49 23.76 -24.64
C ASP A 501 34.47 23.13 -23.24
N LYS A 502 33.28 23.05 -22.63
CA LYS A 502 33.10 22.49 -21.29
C LYS A 502 31.78 21.76 -21.17
N VAL A 503 31.86 20.52 -20.74
CA VAL A 503 30.74 19.62 -20.48
C VAL A 503 30.96 18.90 -19.15
N TRP A 504 29.89 18.41 -18.54
CA TRP A 504 29.97 17.67 -17.29
C TRP A 504 29.35 16.29 -17.42
N VAL A 505 30.00 15.30 -16.82
CA VAL A 505 29.50 13.91 -16.79
C VAL A 505 29.39 13.49 -15.33
N CYS A 506 28.19 13.06 -14.94
CA CYS A 506 27.90 12.63 -13.58
C CYS A 506 28.07 11.11 -13.47
N PHE A 507 28.80 10.69 -12.44
CA PHE A 507 29.00 9.30 -12.08
C PHE A 507 28.36 9.03 -10.73
N PHE A 508 27.71 7.88 -10.61
CA PHE A 508 27.13 7.42 -9.36
C PHE A 508 27.60 5.99 -9.09
N ARG A 509 28.19 5.79 -7.92
CA ARG A 509 28.57 4.47 -7.42
C ARG A 509 28.00 4.28 -6.03
N GLN A 510 27.50 3.08 -5.77
CA GLN A 510 26.91 2.71 -4.50
C GLN A 510 27.40 1.32 -4.10
N SER A 511 27.82 1.18 -2.85
CA SER A 511 28.23 -0.09 -2.25
C SER A 511 27.00 -0.95 -1.97
N THR A 512 27.00 -2.19 -2.42
CA THR A 512 25.90 -3.15 -2.18
C THR A 512 25.75 -3.55 -0.71
N LYS A 513 26.81 -3.38 0.10
CA LYS A 513 26.90 -3.90 1.47
C LYS A 513 26.70 -2.83 2.53
N THR A 514 27.30 -1.66 2.35
CA THR A 514 27.23 -0.55 3.31
C THR A 514 26.23 0.52 2.90
N ASN A 515 25.73 0.47 1.67
CA ASN A 515 24.93 1.52 1.04
C ASN A 515 25.65 2.87 0.92
N ASP A 516 26.96 2.91 1.19
CA ASP A 516 27.79 4.10 0.93
C ASP A 516 27.68 4.45 -0.55
N ALA A 517 27.32 5.70 -0.83
CA ALA A 517 27.15 6.20 -2.18
C ALA A 517 28.09 7.40 -2.42
N ILE A 518 28.64 7.46 -3.62
CA ILE A 518 29.49 8.56 -4.07
C ILE A 518 28.92 9.04 -5.41
N MET A 519 28.69 10.35 -5.48
CA MET A 519 28.36 11.05 -6.70
C MET A 519 29.46 12.05 -7.02
N TYR A 520 30.03 11.97 -8.21
CA TYR A 520 31.05 12.92 -8.65
C TYR A 520 30.80 13.40 -10.07
N PHE A 521 31.31 14.59 -10.36
CA PHE A 521 31.11 15.28 -11.64
C PHE A 521 32.46 15.53 -12.29
N ALA A 522 32.67 14.97 -13.48
CA ALA A 522 33.88 15.19 -14.26
C ALA A 522 33.65 16.33 -15.26
N GLY A 523 34.45 17.38 -15.17
CA GLY A 523 34.47 18.48 -16.15
C GLY A 523 35.41 18.14 -17.30
N LEU A 524 34.88 18.05 -18.52
CA LEU A 524 35.63 17.66 -19.71
C LEU A 524 35.44 18.69 -20.83
N SER A 525 36.35 18.67 -21.81
CA SER A 525 36.10 19.27 -23.12
C SER A 525 35.33 18.27 -23.98
N GLY A 526 34.38 18.75 -24.79
CA GLY A 526 33.53 17.91 -25.64
C GLY A 526 34.32 16.99 -26.58
N ASN A 527 35.48 17.44 -27.06
CA ASN A 527 36.37 16.65 -27.92
C ASN A 527 37.13 15.54 -27.18
N ARG A 528 37.07 15.50 -25.84
CA ARG A 528 37.67 14.46 -24.98
C ARG A 528 36.64 13.46 -24.46
N LEU A 529 35.38 13.56 -24.90
CA LEU A 529 34.37 12.57 -24.53
C LEU A 529 34.72 11.22 -25.17
N ALA A 530 34.82 10.19 -24.33
CA ALA A 530 35.05 8.81 -24.76
C ALA A 530 33.80 8.22 -25.44
N LYS A 531 33.93 7.05 -26.08
CA LYS A 531 32.80 6.41 -26.77
C LYS A 531 31.75 5.91 -25.78
N THR A 532 32.21 5.43 -24.63
CA THR A 532 31.33 4.99 -23.54
C THR A 532 31.63 5.78 -22.26
N GLN A 533 30.62 5.97 -21.42
CA GLN A 533 30.80 6.73 -20.18
C GLN A 533 31.78 6.02 -19.22
N ASN A 534 31.89 4.69 -19.30
CA ASN A 534 32.76 3.89 -18.43
C ASN A 534 34.26 4.04 -18.75
N GLU A 535 34.61 4.61 -19.90
CA GLU A 535 36.00 4.88 -20.31
C GLU A 535 36.57 6.20 -19.76
N ILE A 536 35.70 7.04 -19.18
CA ILE A 536 36.07 8.27 -18.45
C ILE A 536 36.32 7.90 -16.98
#